data_AF-A0A0M4CSA7-F1
#
_entry.id   AF-A0A0M4CSA7-F1
#
_cell.length_a   1.000
_cell.length_b   1.000
_cell.length_c   1.000
_cell.angle_alpha   90.00
_cell.angle_beta   90.00
_cell.angle_gamma   90.00
#
_symmetry.space_group_name_H-M   'P 1'
#
loop_
_entity.id
_entity.type
_entity.pdbx_description
1 polymer ?
#
loop_
_entity_poly.entity_id
_entity_poly.type
_entity_poly.pdbx_seq_one_letter_code
_entity_poly.pdbx_strand_id
1 'polypeptide(L)'
;MRRLADLLKEIRTMTGQEQYTKPRQQFSSGRELINAVKTRREEAQAFKALAQDVETELSTELDQYDPELIDGVRVLWISQGRAARDETAFRYALKTCHRLRAAGERMTDAAIIDAYEHAYNVAQRHGGDGRDSEMPPMRDRQTMARRVRGYVTQSKTDIGTSASPVRATSTERKALSTMGRRGGKKAAERWKDRESHYAQTELEKLADASKKRARKAKGTRLTIAGWVMNVESETGTWPTIAETMVEFSVSRETVKRALRSAGIELPRGRRKTSN
;
A
#
# COMPACT_ATOMS: atom_id res chain seq x y z
N MET A 1 -45.29 -35.45 36.25
CA MET A 1 -45.03 -35.24 34.80
C MET A 1 -43.82 -34.33 34.65
N ARG A 2 -42.62 -34.86 34.38
CA ARG A 2 -41.42 -34.03 34.10
C ARG A 2 -41.60 -33.39 32.72
N ARG A 3 -41.32 -32.08 32.59
CA ARG A 3 -41.44 -31.37 31.30
C ARG A 3 -40.31 -31.84 30.38
N LEU A 4 -40.63 -32.09 29.10
CA LEU A 4 -39.67 -32.51 28.07
C LEU A 4 -38.40 -31.62 28.02
N ALA A 5 -38.56 -30.33 28.30
CA ALA A 5 -37.48 -29.36 28.33
C ALA A 5 -36.42 -29.65 29.41
N ASP A 6 -36.84 -30.15 30.57
CA ASP A 6 -35.92 -30.47 31.67
C ASP A 6 -35.14 -31.75 31.38
N LEU A 7 -35.79 -32.73 30.75
CA LEU A 7 -35.19 -33.99 30.30
C LEU A 7 -34.13 -33.77 29.21
N LEU A 8 -34.41 -32.86 28.27
CA LEU A 8 -33.44 -32.44 27.24
C LEU A 8 -32.25 -31.67 27.83
N LYS A 9 -32.45 -30.94 28.92
CA LYS A 9 -31.37 -30.22 29.62
C LYS A 9 -30.47 -31.20 30.36
N GLU A 10 -31.05 -32.19 31.04
CA GLU A 10 -30.37 -33.25 31.79
C GLU A 10 -29.54 -34.17 30.86
N ILE A 11 -30.09 -34.57 29.72
CA ILE A 11 -29.37 -35.34 28.68
C ILE A 11 -28.21 -34.53 28.09
N ARG A 12 -28.39 -33.21 27.91
CA ARG A 12 -27.36 -32.34 27.35
C ARG A 12 -26.21 -32.08 28.33
N THR A 13 -26.50 -31.99 29.63
CA THR A 13 -25.49 -31.94 30.69
C THR A 13 -24.73 -33.26 30.82
N MET A 14 -25.40 -34.41 30.67
CA MET A 14 -24.76 -35.73 30.70
C MET A 14 -23.84 -35.99 29.51
N THR A 15 -24.10 -35.36 28.35
CA THR A 15 -23.32 -35.52 27.12
C THR A 15 -22.19 -34.49 26.98
N GLY A 16 -21.95 -33.66 28.01
CA GLY A 16 -20.87 -32.67 28.02
C GLY A 16 -21.03 -31.54 26.99
N GLN A 17 -22.22 -31.37 26.40
CA GLN A 17 -22.45 -30.32 25.42
C GLN A 17 -22.71 -28.99 26.14
N GLU A 18 -21.72 -28.09 26.09
CA GLU A 18 -21.85 -26.75 26.66
C GLU A 18 -23.09 -26.02 26.12
N GLN A 19 -23.87 -25.48 27.04
CA GLN A 19 -25.11 -24.80 26.73
C GLN A 19 -24.77 -23.47 26.03
N TYR A 20 -25.07 -23.36 24.73
CA TYR A 20 -24.85 -22.12 23.97
C TYR A 20 -25.55 -20.95 24.66
N THR A 21 -24.75 -20.09 25.30
CA THR A 21 -25.21 -18.82 25.87
C THR A 21 -25.13 -17.76 24.78
N LYS A 22 -26.19 -16.96 24.63
CA LYS A 22 -26.15 -15.83 23.69
C LYS A 22 -25.01 -14.89 24.15
N PRO A 23 -24.06 -14.52 23.27
CA PRO A 23 -23.02 -13.58 23.65
C PRO A 23 -23.69 -12.29 24.13
N ARG A 24 -23.29 -11.80 25.31
CA ARG A 24 -23.78 -10.53 25.84
C ARG A 24 -23.50 -9.44 24.82
N GLN A 25 -24.53 -8.68 24.46
CA GLN A 25 -24.41 -7.56 23.55
C GLN A 25 -23.53 -6.49 24.22
N GLN A 26 -22.29 -6.33 23.72
CA GLN A 26 -21.27 -5.49 24.35
C GLN A 26 -21.47 -3.98 24.12
N PHE A 27 -22.27 -3.61 23.10
CA PHE A 27 -22.49 -2.23 22.71
C PHE A 27 -23.98 -1.89 22.75
N SER A 28 -24.31 -0.73 23.32
CA SER A 28 -25.70 -0.30 23.48
C SER A 28 -26.31 0.19 22.16
N SER A 29 -25.46 0.64 21.21
CA SER A 29 -25.90 1.10 19.90
C SER A 29 -24.91 0.80 18.76
N GLY A 30 -25.39 0.79 17.52
CA GLY A 30 -24.55 0.62 16.33
C GLY A 30 -23.56 1.76 16.09
N ARG A 31 -23.84 2.96 16.63
CA ARG A 31 -22.91 4.11 16.57
C ARG A 31 -21.72 3.90 17.49
N GLU A 32 -21.96 3.41 18.71
CA GLU A 32 -20.88 3.06 19.66
C GLU A 32 -19.98 1.97 19.10
N LEU A 33 -20.55 0.95 18.45
CA LEU A 33 -19.78 -0.09 17.80
C LEU A 33 -18.87 0.47 16.70
N ILE A 34 -19.37 1.39 15.85
CA ILE A 34 -18.56 2.01 14.80
C ILE A 34 -17.43 2.85 15.39
N ASN A 35 -17.72 3.64 16.43
CA ASN A 35 -16.71 4.48 17.07
C ASN A 35 -15.64 3.63 17.76
N ALA A 36 -16.02 2.58 18.50
CA ALA A 36 -15.08 1.66 19.13
C ALA A 36 -14.22 0.89 18.12
N VAL A 37 -14.76 0.55 16.95
CA VAL A 37 -13.97 -0.06 15.87
C VAL A 37 -12.99 0.93 15.25
N LYS A 38 -13.37 2.21 15.11
CA LYS A 38 -12.47 3.26 14.63
C LYS A 38 -11.34 3.53 15.60
N THR A 39 -11.63 3.70 16.89
CA THR A 39 -10.59 3.94 17.91
C THR A 39 -9.61 2.78 17.98
N ARG A 40 -10.10 1.52 18.00
CA ARG A 40 -9.21 0.34 17.94
C ARG A 40 -8.34 0.29 16.70
N ARG A 41 -8.85 0.75 15.56
CA ARG A 41 -8.07 0.81 14.32
C ARG A 41 -6.98 1.87 14.44
N GLU A 42 -7.31 3.04 14.97
CA GLU A 42 -6.36 4.14 15.19
C GLU A 42 -5.27 3.74 16.21
N GLU A 43 -5.65 3.13 17.33
CA GLU A 43 -4.74 2.57 18.33
C GLU A 43 -3.82 1.50 17.74
N ALA A 44 -4.35 0.55 16.95
CA ALA A 44 -3.55 -0.48 16.30
C ALA A 44 -2.59 0.10 15.25
N GLN A 45 -3.00 1.16 14.55
CA GLN A 45 -2.14 1.86 13.59
C GLN A 45 -1.02 2.63 14.30
N ALA A 46 -1.33 3.32 15.40
CA ALA A 46 -0.35 4.02 16.22
C ALA A 46 0.64 3.06 16.89
N PHE A 47 0.16 1.95 17.44
CA PHE A 47 1.00 0.90 18.02
C PHE A 47 1.93 0.28 16.96
N LYS A 48 1.42 0.05 15.75
CA LYS A 48 2.24 -0.45 14.65
C LYS A 48 3.35 0.51 14.26
N ALA A 49 3.06 1.81 14.18
CA ALA A 49 4.08 2.83 13.88
C ALA A 49 5.15 2.89 14.98
N LEU A 50 4.73 2.96 16.24
CA LEU A 50 5.65 2.99 17.39
C LEU A 50 6.52 1.72 17.46
N ALA A 51 5.93 0.54 17.21
CA ALA A 51 6.68 -0.72 17.19
C ALA A 51 7.70 -0.75 16.03
N GLN A 52 7.36 -0.20 14.87
CA GLN A 52 8.28 -0.08 13.75
C GLN A 52 9.45 0.85 14.08
N ASP A 53 9.17 2.03 14.66
CA ASP A 53 10.19 3.02 15.02
C ASP A 53 11.17 2.43 16.07
N VAL A 54 10.64 1.80 17.12
CA VAL A 54 11.43 1.14 18.17
C VAL A 54 12.24 -0.03 17.61
N GLU A 55 11.68 -0.84 16.71
CA GLU A 55 12.40 -1.94 16.06
C GLU A 55 13.55 -1.43 15.17
N THR A 56 13.36 -0.32 14.44
CA THR A 56 14.43 0.30 13.66
C THR A 56 15.57 0.87 14.51
N GLU A 57 15.26 1.51 15.64
CA GLU A 57 16.26 2.07 16.54
C GLU A 57 17.04 0.97 17.27
N LEU A 58 16.36 -0.06 17.79
CA LEU A 58 17.00 -1.14 18.56
C LEU A 58 17.75 -2.16 17.70
N SER A 59 17.25 -2.50 16.50
CA SER A 59 17.87 -3.55 15.68
C SER A 59 19.29 -3.22 15.21
N THR A 60 19.65 -1.93 15.14
CA THR A 60 21.00 -1.51 14.72
C THR A 60 22.04 -1.63 15.84
N GLU A 61 21.65 -1.41 17.09
CA GLU A 61 22.55 -1.47 18.26
C GLU A 61 22.69 -2.88 18.83
N LEU A 62 21.61 -3.68 18.82
CA LEU A 62 21.61 -5.01 19.45
C LEU A 62 22.48 -6.06 18.73
N ASP A 63 22.64 -5.95 17.42
CA ASP A 63 23.49 -6.88 16.64
C ASP A 63 24.97 -6.79 17.02
N GLN A 64 25.43 -5.67 17.59
CA GLN A 64 26.83 -5.51 18.02
C GLN A 64 27.13 -6.20 19.36
N TYR A 65 26.09 -6.50 20.14
CA TYR A 65 26.21 -7.09 21.48
C TYR A 65 25.72 -8.54 21.55
N ASP A 66 25.22 -9.11 20.46
CA ASP A 66 24.78 -10.50 20.43
C ASP A 66 26.00 -11.44 20.29
N PRO A 67 26.34 -12.22 21.34
CA PRO A 67 27.53 -13.06 21.39
C PRO A 67 27.45 -14.26 20.43
N GLU A 68 26.30 -14.53 19.81
CA GLU A 68 26.13 -15.60 18.82
C GLU A 68 26.52 -15.20 17.39
N LEU A 69 26.77 -13.91 17.12
CA LEU A 69 27.23 -13.45 15.80
C LEU A 69 28.75 -13.56 15.68
N ILE A 70 29.19 -14.24 14.63
CA ILE A 70 30.61 -14.33 14.24
C ILE A 70 30.81 -13.33 13.11
N ASP A 71 31.70 -12.36 13.28
CA ASP A 71 31.91 -11.25 12.32
C ASP A 71 30.60 -10.54 11.92
N GLY A 72 29.62 -10.45 12.83
CA GLY A 72 28.31 -9.86 12.55
C GLY A 72 27.34 -10.76 11.76
N VAL A 73 27.68 -12.04 11.56
CA VAL A 73 26.86 -13.03 10.85
C VAL A 73 26.50 -14.17 11.80
N ARG A 74 25.21 -14.53 11.85
CA ARG A 74 24.75 -15.70 12.63
C ARG A 74 24.96 -16.97 11.81
N VAL A 75 26.04 -17.68 12.08
CA VAL A 75 26.40 -18.92 11.39
C VAL A 75 25.50 -20.07 11.83
N LEU A 76 24.83 -20.71 10.87
CA LEU A 76 24.04 -21.91 11.11
C LEU A 76 24.91 -23.15 11.01
N TRP A 77 24.84 -24.03 12.01
CA TRP A 77 25.61 -25.25 12.08
C TRP A 77 24.74 -26.47 11.73
N ILE A 78 25.21 -27.31 10.80
CA ILE A 78 24.59 -28.60 10.45
C ILE A 78 25.04 -29.67 11.44
N SER A 79 26.34 -29.66 11.76
CA SER A 79 26.99 -30.48 12.77
C SER A 79 28.13 -29.69 13.40
N GLN A 80 28.69 -30.17 14.49
CA GLN A 80 29.84 -29.52 15.13
C GLN A 80 30.98 -29.35 14.10
N GLY A 81 31.43 -28.12 13.87
CA GLY A 81 32.47 -27.79 12.89
C GLY A 81 32.00 -27.66 11.43
N ARG A 82 30.72 -27.95 11.12
CA ARG A 82 30.16 -27.87 9.76
C ARG A 82 29.04 -26.85 9.66
N ALA A 83 29.26 -25.78 8.93
CA ALA A 83 28.27 -24.72 8.69
C ALA A 83 27.39 -24.99 7.46
N ALA A 84 26.12 -24.58 7.56
CA ALA A 84 25.21 -24.41 6.44
C ALA A 84 25.53 -23.08 5.73
N ARG A 85 26.55 -23.10 4.86
CA ARG A 85 27.11 -21.90 4.20
C ARG A 85 26.05 -21.12 3.42
N ASP A 86 25.33 -21.78 2.52
CA ASP A 86 24.33 -21.13 1.67
C ASP A 86 23.13 -20.60 2.45
N GLU A 87 22.67 -21.33 3.46
CA GLU A 87 21.52 -20.90 4.26
C GLU A 87 21.90 -19.71 5.16
N THR A 88 23.09 -19.75 5.77
CA THR A 88 23.66 -18.63 6.52
C THR A 88 23.74 -17.39 5.64
N ALA A 89 24.32 -17.52 4.46
CA ALA A 89 24.48 -16.44 3.50
C ALA A 89 23.14 -15.88 3.02
N PHE A 90 22.16 -16.74 2.71
CA PHE A 90 20.84 -16.35 2.27
C PHE A 90 20.03 -15.62 3.36
N ARG A 91 20.08 -16.11 4.61
CA ARG A 91 19.39 -15.45 5.73
C ARG A 91 20.00 -14.09 6.06
N TYR A 92 21.33 -13.99 5.99
CA TYR A 92 22.01 -12.71 6.18
C TYR A 92 21.64 -11.72 5.07
N ALA A 93 21.63 -12.16 3.81
CA ALA A 93 21.19 -11.33 2.69
C ALA A 93 19.72 -10.84 2.84
N LEU A 94 18.82 -11.70 3.34
CA LEU A 94 17.45 -11.32 3.68
C LEU A 94 17.40 -10.26 4.79
N LYS A 95 18.16 -10.46 5.88
CA LYS A 95 18.25 -9.51 7.00
C LYS A 95 18.72 -8.13 6.52
N THR A 96 19.81 -8.10 5.76
CA THR A 96 20.35 -6.86 5.18
C THR A 96 19.37 -6.21 4.21
N CYS A 97 18.65 -6.99 3.39
CA CYS A 97 17.65 -6.46 2.48
C CYS A 97 16.42 -5.88 3.21
N HIS A 98 15.98 -6.50 4.32
CA HIS A 98 14.94 -5.91 5.19
C HIS A 98 15.41 -4.61 5.83
N ARG A 99 16.69 -4.54 6.27
CA ARG A 99 17.31 -3.32 6.79
C ARG A 99 17.34 -2.20 5.74
N LEU A 100 17.79 -2.49 4.52
CA LEU A 100 17.78 -1.52 3.41
C LEU A 100 16.36 -0.99 3.14
N ARG A 101 15.35 -1.88 3.20
CA ARG A 101 13.95 -1.48 3.05
C ARG A 101 13.48 -0.56 4.18
N ALA A 102 13.82 -0.88 5.43
CA ALA A 102 13.50 -0.05 6.59
C ALA A 102 14.17 1.32 6.53
N ALA A 103 15.44 1.38 6.09
CA ALA A 103 16.18 2.64 5.90
C ALA A 103 15.73 3.45 4.67
N GLY A 104 14.85 2.92 3.83
CA GLY A 104 14.40 3.57 2.60
C GLY A 104 15.43 3.58 1.46
N GLU A 105 16.50 2.80 1.57
CA GLU A 105 17.56 2.69 0.58
C GLU A 105 17.17 1.77 -0.59
N ARG A 106 17.81 1.94 -1.76
CA ARG A 106 17.58 1.07 -2.91
C ARG A 106 18.17 -0.32 -2.66
N MET A 107 17.31 -1.34 -2.65
CA MET A 107 17.67 -2.76 -2.68
C MET A 107 18.27 -3.16 -4.05
N THR A 108 19.52 -2.78 -4.28
CA THR A 108 20.27 -3.13 -5.49
C THR A 108 20.70 -4.60 -5.46
N ASP A 109 20.77 -5.23 -6.64
CA ASP A 109 21.24 -6.62 -6.74
C ASP A 109 22.67 -6.75 -6.21
N ALA A 110 23.54 -5.73 -6.43
CA ALA A 110 24.91 -5.69 -5.92
C ALA A 110 24.96 -5.74 -4.38
N ALA A 111 24.25 -4.86 -3.68
CA ALA A 111 24.26 -4.84 -2.21
C ALA A 111 23.76 -6.16 -1.58
N ILE A 112 22.80 -6.83 -2.24
CA ILE A 112 22.29 -8.13 -1.78
C ILE A 112 23.33 -9.25 -2.04
N ILE A 113 24.03 -9.20 -3.17
CA ILE A 113 25.11 -10.15 -3.51
C ILE A 113 26.29 -9.96 -2.55
N ASP A 114 26.70 -8.73 -2.29
CA ASP A 114 27.82 -8.41 -1.38
C ASP A 114 27.52 -8.95 0.03
N ALA A 115 26.30 -8.76 0.52
CA ALA A 115 25.86 -9.31 1.81
C ALA A 115 25.90 -10.84 1.83
N TYR A 116 25.43 -11.49 0.76
CA TYR A 116 25.48 -12.95 0.63
C TYR A 116 26.92 -13.46 0.63
N GLU A 117 27.81 -12.87 -0.17
CA GLU A 117 29.21 -13.27 -0.27
C GLU A 117 29.96 -13.10 1.06
N HIS A 118 29.73 -11.98 1.74
CA HIS A 118 30.30 -11.73 3.06
C HIS A 118 29.95 -12.86 4.04
N ALA A 119 28.65 -13.16 4.17
CA ALA A 119 28.18 -14.20 5.10
C ALA A 119 28.59 -15.62 4.68
N TYR A 120 28.66 -15.91 3.37
CA TYR A 120 29.18 -17.19 2.88
C TYR A 120 30.65 -17.36 3.27
N ASN A 121 31.47 -16.33 3.09
CA ASN A 121 32.90 -16.37 3.42
C ASN A 121 33.15 -16.53 4.92
N VAL A 122 32.35 -15.87 5.76
CA VAL A 122 32.38 -16.07 7.22
C VAL A 122 32.02 -17.52 7.57
N ALA A 123 30.92 -18.05 7.03
CA ALA A 123 30.52 -19.44 7.27
C ALA A 123 31.57 -20.45 6.76
N GLN A 124 32.21 -20.19 5.62
CA GLN A 124 33.28 -21.01 5.07
C GLN A 124 34.53 -21.01 5.96
N ARG A 125 34.92 -19.85 6.47
CA ARG A 125 36.10 -19.70 7.34
C ARG A 125 35.94 -20.46 8.65
N HIS A 126 34.76 -20.39 9.26
CA HIS A 126 34.53 -20.96 10.59
C HIS A 126 33.95 -22.38 10.58
N GLY A 127 33.24 -22.77 9.52
CA GLY A 127 32.57 -24.07 9.41
C GLY A 127 32.72 -24.76 8.05
N GLY A 128 33.83 -24.50 7.36
CA GLY A 128 34.15 -25.10 6.06
C GLY A 128 34.34 -26.62 6.11
N ASP A 129 34.73 -27.18 7.27
CA ASP A 129 34.91 -28.63 7.48
C ASP A 129 35.86 -29.26 6.43
N GLY A 130 36.95 -28.55 6.10
CA GLY A 130 37.93 -28.97 5.10
C GLY A 130 37.43 -29.00 3.65
N ARG A 131 36.19 -28.58 3.37
CA ARG A 131 35.64 -28.54 2.01
C ARG A 131 36.08 -27.28 1.28
N ASP A 132 36.31 -27.42 -0.02
CA ASP A 132 36.53 -26.30 -0.91
C ASP A 132 35.32 -25.35 -0.94
N SER A 133 35.61 -24.09 -1.23
CA SER A 133 34.59 -23.06 -1.40
C SER A 133 33.79 -23.34 -2.67
N GLU A 134 32.50 -23.61 -2.50
CA GLU A 134 31.57 -23.92 -3.60
C GLU A 134 30.59 -22.77 -3.76
N MET A 135 31.13 -21.60 -4.09
CA MET A 135 30.33 -20.38 -4.25
C MET A 135 29.52 -20.48 -5.56
N PRO A 136 28.21 -20.19 -5.56
CA PRO A 136 27.42 -20.16 -6.78
C PRO A 136 28.00 -19.20 -7.84
N PRO A 137 27.86 -19.51 -9.14
CA PRO A 137 28.31 -18.61 -10.21
C PRO A 137 27.53 -17.28 -10.19
N MET A 138 28.10 -16.22 -10.76
CA MET A 138 27.55 -14.86 -10.67
C MET A 138 26.10 -14.76 -11.20
N ARG A 139 25.78 -15.51 -12.26
CA ARG A 139 24.42 -15.58 -12.83
C ARG A 139 23.38 -16.05 -11.82
N ASP A 140 23.73 -17.03 -11.00
CA ASP A 140 22.83 -17.61 -10.01
C ASP A 140 22.69 -16.69 -8.80
N ARG A 141 23.79 -16.03 -8.38
CA ARG A 141 23.78 -14.96 -7.37
C ARG A 141 22.86 -13.79 -7.76
N GLN A 142 22.89 -13.36 -9.02
CA GLN A 142 21.95 -12.35 -9.53
C GLN A 142 20.49 -12.82 -9.47
N THR A 143 20.23 -14.08 -9.83
CA THR A 143 18.88 -14.65 -9.74
C THR A 143 18.41 -14.75 -8.28
N MET A 144 19.29 -15.18 -7.38
CA MET A 144 19.06 -15.20 -5.94
C MET A 144 18.75 -13.80 -5.40
N ALA A 145 19.50 -12.78 -5.79
CA ALA A 145 19.30 -11.41 -5.32
C ALA A 145 17.91 -10.88 -5.69
N ARG A 146 17.45 -11.17 -6.92
CA ARG A 146 16.10 -10.85 -7.36
C ARG A 146 15.04 -11.57 -6.54
N ARG A 147 15.26 -12.84 -6.17
CA ARG A 147 14.37 -13.61 -5.29
C ARG A 147 14.32 -13.05 -3.88
N VAL A 148 15.48 -12.74 -3.28
CA VAL A 148 15.59 -12.09 -1.95
C VAL A 148 14.81 -10.78 -1.94
N ARG A 149 15.02 -9.90 -2.92
CA ARG A 149 14.24 -8.67 -3.07
C ARG A 149 12.74 -8.95 -3.25
N GLY A 150 12.40 -9.97 -4.04
CA GLY A 150 11.03 -10.44 -4.22
C GLY A 150 10.39 -10.84 -2.89
N TYR A 151 11.06 -11.63 -2.07
CA TYR A 151 10.59 -12.03 -0.76
C TYR A 151 10.40 -10.83 0.16
N VAL A 152 11.38 -9.93 0.24
CA VAL A 152 11.30 -8.75 1.10
C VAL A 152 10.18 -7.80 0.67
N THR A 153 9.92 -7.64 -0.63
CA THR A 153 8.87 -6.74 -1.15
C THR A 153 7.47 -7.35 -1.10
N GLN A 154 7.36 -8.66 -1.35
CA GLN A 154 6.09 -9.39 -1.43
C GLN A 154 5.69 -10.07 -0.12
N SER A 155 6.60 -10.23 0.85
CA SER A 155 6.28 -10.77 2.17
C SER A 155 5.20 -9.89 2.80
N LYS A 156 3.99 -10.45 2.92
CA LYS A 156 3.05 -9.98 3.93
C LYS A 156 3.80 -10.04 5.25
N THR A 157 3.94 -8.90 5.92
CA THR A 157 4.50 -8.83 7.26
C THR A 157 3.54 -9.56 8.20
N ASP A 158 3.66 -10.88 8.29
CA ASP A 158 3.19 -11.67 9.42
C ASP A 158 4.30 -11.63 10.48
N ILE A 159 4.60 -10.42 10.97
CA ILE A 159 5.49 -10.23 12.11
C ILE A 159 4.62 -10.23 13.36
N GLY A 160 4.78 -11.29 14.15
CA GLY A 160 4.72 -11.29 15.61
C GLY A 160 3.46 -10.73 16.29
N THR A 161 2.62 -11.65 16.76
CA THR A 161 2.04 -11.70 18.12
C THR A 161 1.89 -10.39 18.91
N SER A 162 1.30 -9.34 18.34
CA SER A 162 0.71 -8.25 19.12
C SER A 162 -0.74 -8.63 19.38
N ALA A 163 -1.11 -8.76 20.66
CA ALA A 163 -2.44 -9.08 21.19
C ALA A 163 -3.54 -9.00 20.14
N SER A 164 -4.11 -10.16 19.76
CA SER A 164 -5.18 -10.23 18.75
C SER A 164 -6.20 -9.13 19.03
N PRO A 165 -6.31 -8.08 18.19
CA PRO A 165 -7.35 -7.09 18.38
C PRO A 165 -8.65 -7.87 18.24
N VAL A 166 -9.43 -7.93 19.32
CA VAL A 166 -10.62 -8.79 19.45
C VAL A 166 -11.36 -8.78 18.12
N ARG A 167 -11.24 -9.90 17.39
CA ARG A 167 -11.64 -9.96 15.99
C ARG A 167 -13.15 -9.75 15.98
N ALA A 168 -13.61 -8.70 15.30
CA ALA A 168 -15.03 -8.36 15.27
C ALA A 168 -15.87 -9.61 14.99
N THR A 169 -16.83 -9.90 15.86
CA THR A 169 -17.58 -11.17 15.80
C THR A 169 -18.38 -11.26 14.50
N SER A 170 -18.77 -12.46 14.08
CA SER A 170 -19.58 -12.65 12.86
C SER A 170 -20.86 -11.77 12.87
N THR A 171 -21.47 -11.65 14.04
CA THR A 171 -22.63 -10.80 14.33
C THR A 171 -22.35 -9.32 14.12
N GLU A 172 -21.22 -8.82 14.60
CA GLU A 172 -20.79 -7.42 14.42
C GLU A 172 -20.50 -7.09 12.96
N ARG A 173 -19.83 -8.01 12.24
CA ARG A 173 -19.60 -7.87 10.79
C ARG A 173 -20.91 -7.83 10.01
N LYS A 174 -21.88 -8.66 10.38
CA LYS A 174 -23.22 -8.66 9.76
C LYS A 174 -24.00 -7.37 10.08
N ALA A 175 -23.91 -6.86 11.31
CA ALA A 175 -24.52 -5.59 11.71
C ALA A 175 -23.95 -4.41 10.91
N LEU A 176 -22.63 -4.35 10.72
CA LEU A 176 -21.98 -3.33 9.90
C LEU A 176 -22.39 -3.40 8.42
N SER A 177 -22.38 -4.62 7.84
CA SER A 177 -22.81 -4.84 6.46
C SER A 177 -24.27 -4.43 6.23
N THR A 178 -25.15 -4.75 7.18
CA THR A 178 -26.58 -4.38 7.09
C THR A 178 -26.81 -2.88 7.30
N MET A 179 -26.05 -2.22 8.18
CA MET A 179 -26.12 -0.76 8.34
C MET A 179 -25.66 -0.01 7.08
N GLY A 180 -24.56 -0.42 6.45
CA GLY A 180 -24.12 0.15 5.16
C GLY A 180 -25.16 -0.04 4.05
N ARG A 181 -25.74 -1.24 3.95
CA ARG A 181 -26.80 -1.54 2.98
C ARG A 181 -28.07 -0.74 3.22
N ARG A 182 -28.47 -0.53 4.48
CA ARG A 182 -29.62 0.32 4.85
C ARG A 182 -29.36 1.79 4.53
N GLY A 183 -28.13 2.28 4.77
CA GLY A 183 -27.72 3.63 4.39
C GLY A 183 -27.82 3.87 2.89
N GLY A 184 -27.31 2.94 2.07
CA GLY A 184 -27.40 3.03 0.61
C GLY A 184 -28.85 3.00 0.09
N LYS A 185 -29.71 2.13 0.65
CA LYS A 185 -31.14 2.12 0.32
C LYS A 185 -31.83 3.42 0.68
N LYS A 186 -31.57 3.97 1.86
CA LYS A 186 -32.15 5.25 2.30
C LYS A 186 -31.65 6.43 1.48
N ALA A 187 -30.39 6.41 1.04
CA ALA A 187 -29.86 7.41 0.11
C ALA A 187 -30.56 7.32 -1.25
N ALA A 188 -30.75 6.12 -1.80
CA ALA A 188 -31.48 5.92 -3.06
C ALA A 188 -32.96 6.31 -2.95
N GLU A 189 -33.61 6.04 -1.82
CA GLU A 189 -34.99 6.47 -1.56
C GLU A 189 -35.17 8.00 -1.60
N ARG A 190 -34.18 8.77 -1.12
CA ARG A 190 -34.21 10.24 -1.19
C ARG A 190 -34.23 10.79 -2.62
N TRP A 191 -33.75 10.01 -3.59
CA TRP A 191 -33.73 10.39 -5.01
C TRP A 191 -34.96 9.89 -5.77
N LYS A 192 -35.86 9.10 -5.15
CA LYS A 192 -37.09 8.62 -5.82
C LYS A 192 -38.04 9.76 -6.14
N ASP A 193 -38.15 10.74 -5.23
CA ASP A 193 -38.86 11.98 -5.49
C ASP A 193 -37.88 13.06 -5.93
N ARG A 194 -37.89 13.34 -7.23
CA ARG A 194 -36.99 14.31 -7.87
C ARG A 194 -37.36 15.76 -7.54
N GLU A 195 -38.61 16.00 -7.15
CA GLU A 195 -39.10 17.32 -6.76
C GLU A 195 -38.95 17.59 -5.27
N SER A 196 -38.44 16.62 -4.50
CA SER A 196 -38.13 16.83 -3.10
C SER A 196 -37.09 17.95 -2.94
N HIS A 197 -37.24 18.76 -1.89
CA HIS A 197 -36.28 19.83 -1.54
C HIS A 197 -34.82 19.32 -1.49
N TYR A 198 -34.62 18.09 -1.01
CA TYR A 198 -33.29 17.46 -1.01
C TYR A 198 -32.76 17.24 -2.44
N ALA A 199 -33.55 16.65 -3.33
CA ALA A 199 -33.13 16.40 -4.71
C ALA A 199 -32.89 17.70 -5.47
N GLN A 200 -33.77 18.70 -5.31
CA GLN A 200 -33.63 20.01 -5.95
C GLN A 200 -32.35 20.73 -5.48
N THR A 201 -32.08 20.78 -4.18
CA THR A 201 -30.86 21.43 -3.66
C THR A 201 -29.57 20.73 -4.13
N GLU A 202 -29.55 19.40 -4.24
CA GLU A 202 -28.39 18.69 -4.81
C GLU A 202 -28.24 18.91 -6.32
N LEU A 203 -29.35 19.01 -7.07
CA LEU A 203 -29.32 19.37 -8.49
C LEU A 203 -28.82 20.80 -8.71
N GLU A 204 -29.20 21.75 -7.86
CA GLU A 204 -28.68 23.12 -7.89
C GLU A 204 -27.18 23.17 -7.66
N LYS A 205 -26.67 22.46 -6.64
CA LYS A 205 -25.22 22.34 -6.38
C LYS A 205 -24.49 21.77 -7.60
N LEU A 206 -25.06 20.75 -8.24
CA LEU A 206 -24.50 20.15 -9.44
C LEU A 206 -24.50 21.13 -10.62
N ALA A 207 -25.59 21.87 -10.80
CA ALA A 207 -25.72 22.90 -11.83
C ALA A 207 -24.70 24.02 -11.63
N ASP A 208 -24.49 24.47 -10.39
CA ASP A 208 -23.50 25.48 -10.06
C ASP A 208 -22.06 24.99 -10.25
N ALA A 209 -21.77 23.73 -9.87
CA ALA A 209 -20.50 23.11 -10.16
C ALA A 209 -20.24 23.01 -11.68
N SER A 210 -21.28 22.66 -12.46
CA SER A 210 -21.23 22.65 -13.93
C SER A 210 -20.92 24.04 -14.49
N LYS A 211 -21.64 25.08 -14.06
CA LYS A 211 -21.40 26.48 -14.45
C LYS A 211 -19.96 26.92 -14.13
N LYS A 212 -19.46 26.60 -12.93
CA LYS A 212 -18.07 26.89 -12.52
C LYS A 212 -17.05 26.21 -13.43
N ARG A 213 -17.24 24.91 -13.74
CA ARG A 213 -16.37 24.17 -14.68
C ARG A 213 -16.42 24.77 -16.08
N ALA A 214 -17.59 25.17 -16.57
CA ALA A 214 -17.75 25.80 -17.88
C ALA A 214 -16.98 27.13 -17.97
N ARG A 215 -17.09 27.99 -16.93
CA ARG A 215 -16.32 29.25 -16.85
C ARG A 215 -14.82 29.00 -16.82
N LYS A 216 -14.35 28.06 -15.99
CA LYS A 216 -12.93 27.67 -15.92
C LYS A 216 -12.42 27.19 -17.28
N ALA A 217 -13.18 26.31 -17.94
CA ALA A 217 -12.83 25.80 -19.26
C ALA A 217 -12.81 26.89 -20.35
N LYS A 218 -13.65 27.92 -20.24
CA LYS A 218 -13.59 29.10 -21.13
C LYS A 218 -12.34 29.93 -20.85
N GLY A 219 -12.04 30.20 -19.58
CA GLY A 219 -10.84 30.91 -19.16
C GLY A 219 -9.56 30.24 -19.68
N THR A 220 -9.39 28.94 -19.43
CA THR A 220 -8.22 28.19 -19.92
C THR A 220 -8.07 28.25 -21.44
N ARG A 221 -9.17 28.18 -22.20
CA ARG A 221 -9.12 28.31 -23.67
C ARG A 221 -8.64 29.68 -24.11
N LEU A 222 -9.12 30.75 -23.47
CA LEU A 222 -8.69 32.11 -23.78
C LEU A 222 -7.23 32.34 -23.40
N THR A 223 -6.76 31.81 -22.27
CA THR A 223 -5.36 31.89 -21.86
C THR A 223 -4.44 31.20 -22.86
N ILE A 224 -4.80 29.99 -23.32
CA ILE A 224 -4.03 29.26 -24.33
C ILE A 224 -3.99 30.05 -25.65
N ALA A 225 -5.15 30.53 -26.12
CA ALA A 225 -5.22 31.28 -27.38
C ALA A 225 -4.43 32.59 -27.32
N GLY A 226 -4.52 33.34 -26.22
CA GLY A 226 -3.78 34.58 -26.01
C GLY A 226 -2.27 34.34 -25.97
N TRP A 227 -1.81 33.30 -25.29
CA TRP A 227 -0.40 32.93 -25.30
C TRP A 227 0.10 32.59 -26.71
N VAL A 228 -0.68 31.82 -27.48
CA VAL A 228 -0.31 31.46 -28.86
C VAL A 228 -0.18 32.71 -29.75
N MET A 229 -1.09 33.68 -29.62
CA MET A 229 -1.03 34.96 -30.34
C MET A 229 0.16 35.81 -29.89
N ASN A 230 0.46 35.85 -28.58
CA ASN A 230 1.61 36.59 -28.07
C ASN A 230 2.94 36.03 -28.61
N VAL A 231 3.11 34.70 -28.59
CA VAL A 231 4.31 34.06 -29.14
C VAL A 231 4.48 34.36 -30.62
N GLU A 232 3.40 34.33 -31.40
CA GLU A 232 3.46 34.72 -32.81
C GLU A 232 3.87 36.19 -32.97
N SER A 233 3.29 37.10 -32.18
CA SER A 233 3.62 38.52 -32.24
C SER A 233 5.07 38.84 -31.85
N GLU A 234 5.63 38.10 -30.89
CA GLU A 234 6.99 38.31 -30.38
C GLU A 234 8.06 37.68 -31.28
N THR A 235 7.79 36.49 -31.82
CA THR A 235 8.79 35.70 -32.57
C THR A 235 8.61 35.74 -34.09
N GLY A 236 7.47 36.27 -34.57
CA GLY A 236 7.06 36.19 -35.97
C GLY A 236 6.69 34.78 -36.43
N THR A 237 6.62 33.79 -35.53
CA THR A 237 6.30 32.40 -35.87
C THR A 237 5.27 31.77 -34.94
N TRP A 238 4.31 31.05 -35.51
CA TRP A 238 3.26 30.36 -34.75
C TRP A 238 3.81 29.19 -33.94
N PRO A 239 3.59 29.09 -32.62
CA PRO A 239 4.03 27.96 -31.81
C PRO A 239 3.38 26.65 -32.27
N THR A 240 4.09 25.54 -32.10
CA THR A 240 3.52 24.22 -32.43
C THR A 240 2.52 23.76 -31.37
N ILE A 241 1.57 22.91 -31.77
CA ILE A 241 0.64 22.30 -30.81
C ILE A 241 1.39 21.56 -29.70
N ALA A 242 2.54 20.94 -30.01
CA ALA A 242 3.35 20.24 -29.04
C ALA A 242 3.96 21.20 -28.00
N GLU A 243 4.49 22.35 -28.43
CA GLU A 243 4.98 23.41 -27.52
C GLU A 243 3.87 23.92 -26.60
N THR A 244 2.68 24.20 -27.16
CA THR A 244 1.53 24.65 -26.35
C THR A 244 1.06 23.59 -25.35
N MET A 245 1.14 22.30 -25.72
CA MET A 245 0.81 21.21 -24.80
C MET A 245 1.78 21.13 -23.63
N VAL A 246 3.09 21.33 -23.89
CA VAL A 246 4.13 21.33 -22.86
C VAL A 246 3.93 22.53 -21.93
N GLU A 247 3.77 23.73 -22.48
CA GLU A 247 3.61 24.97 -21.70
C GLU A 247 2.44 24.89 -20.72
N PHE A 248 1.27 24.45 -21.18
CA PHE A 248 0.06 24.42 -20.36
C PHE A 248 -0.19 23.06 -19.69
N SER A 249 0.66 22.06 -19.93
CA SER A 249 0.48 20.68 -19.47
C SER A 249 -0.91 20.11 -19.81
N VAL A 250 -1.38 20.37 -21.04
CA VAL A 250 -2.72 19.96 -21.50
C VAL A 250 -2.66 19.00 -22.68
N SER A 251 -3.76 18.27 -22.89
CA SER A 251 -3.91 17.39 -24.04
C SER A 251 -3.95 18.16 -25.37
N ARG A 252 -3.56 17.49 -26.46
CA ARG A 252 -3.64 18.00 -27.84
C ARG A 252 -5.04 18.52 -28.19
N GLU A 253 -6.09 17.81 -27.77
CA GLU A 253 -7.48 18.18 -28.07
C GLU A 253 -7.92 19.43 -27.31
N THR A 254 -7.39 19.66 -26.10
CA THR A 254 -7.63 20.89 -25.35
C THR A 254 -7.05 22.10 -26.10
N VAL A 255 -5.82 21.97 -26.61
CA VAL A 255 -5.18 23.01 -27.43
C VAL A 255 -5.97 23.27 -28.71
N LYS A 256 -6.27 22.23 -29.49
CA LYS A 256 -7.08 22.38 -30.72
C LYS A 256 -8.42 23.06 -30.47
N ARG A 257 -9.09 22.74 -29.36
CA ARG A 257 -10.37 23.36 -28.99
C ARG A 257 -10.20 24.83 -28.61
N ALA A 258 -9.10 25.19 -27.95
CA ALA A 258 -8.76 26.57 -27.64
C ALA A 258 -8.53 27.38 -28.93
N LEU A 259 -7.68 26.87 -29.82
CA LEU A 259 -7.37 27.51 -31.11
C LEU A 259 -8.62 27.68 -31.98
N ARG A 260 -9.42 26.61 -32.13
CA ARG A 260 -10.69 26.68 -32.87
C ARG A 260 -11.65 27.69 -32.28
N SER A 261 -11.73 27.78 -30.94
CA SER A 261 -12.60 28.74 -30.27
C SER A 261 -12.16 30.19 -30.45
N ALA A 262 -10.89 30.42 -30.79
CA ALA A 262 -10.31 31.73 -31.04
C ALA A 262 -10.16 32.05 -32.53
N GLY A 263 -10.57 31.14 -33.42
CA GLY A 263 -10.42 31.32 -34.87
C GLY A 263 -8.98 31.27 -35.37
N ILE A 264 -8.06 30.69 -34.60
CA ILE A 264 -6.63 30.60 -34.96
C ILE A 264 -6.41 29.35 -35.82
N GLU A 265 -5.92 29.56 -37.04
CA GLU A 265 -5.47 28.49 -37.93
C GLU A 265 -3.94 28.45 -38.00
N LEU A 266 -3.34 27.39 -37.46
CA LEU A 266 -1.89 27.21 -37.52
C LEU A 266 -1.46 26.82 -38.94
N PRO A 267 -0.29 27.31 -39.41
CA PRO A 267 0.28 26.91 -40.69
C PRO A 267 0.42 25.38 -40.78
N ARG A 268 0.00 24.81 -41.91
CA ARG A 268 0.15 23.38 -42.18
C ARG A 268 1.54 23.09 -42.75
N GLY A 269 2.19 22.06 -42.24
CA GLY A 269 3.49 21.59 -42.73
C GLY A 269 4.54 21.50 -41.61
N ARG A 270 5.68 20.88 -41.93
CA ARG A 270 6.81 20.81 -41.01
C ARG A 270 7.47 22.21 -40.97
N ARG A 271 7.70 22.76 -39.78
CA ARG A 271 8.56 23.96 -39.63
C ARG A 271 9.88 23.67 -40.34
N LYS A 272 10.25 24.53 -41.30
CA LYS A 272 11.60 24.49 -41.89
C LYS A 272 12.56 24.86 -40.77
N THR A 273 13.43 23.94 -40.37
CA THR A 273 14.52 24.23 -39.45
C THR A 273 15.44 25.21 -40.19
N SER A 274 15.45 26.47 -39.79
CA SER A 274 16.53 27.37 -40.16
C SER A 274 17.78 26.88 -39.41
N ASN A 275 18.78 26.43 -40.15
CA ASN A 275 20.14 26.30 -39.62
C ASN A 275 20.66 27.68 -39.19
#